data_AF-U9TBC1-F1
#
_entry.id   AF-U9TBC1-F1
#
_cell.length_a   1.000
_cell.length_b   1.000
_cell.length_c   1.000
_cell.angle_alpha   90.00
_cell.angle_beta   90.00
_cell.angle_gamma   90.00
#
_symmetry.space_group_name_H-M   'P 1'
#
loop_
_entity.id
_entity.type
_entity.pdbx_description
1 polymer ?
#
loop_
_entity_poly.entity_id
_entity_poly.type
_entity_poly.pdbx_seq_one_letter_code
_entity_poly.pdbx_strand_id
1 'polypeptide(L)'
;MRILSDIKNLITQEPIPIEKVNLLGFSKNSGLQHALEPALDNASEILSSLEILLCFVKRTAVGDREKSIKNYVSQWMKLSSLNEHERFSKMLEVDLRLKHLVSLYELVEEQVADVKIKYIHEKYKEELSTDMKAAIMNSVDFKKQTTMKIAIPAEAFALALKRFMLRFLTLENQKEKEPLYHYLRDDNTLNFWPSTVPEELIDELFPENLLVANTYEAYTFTMNIIEKTREKQAKQAKQARQAKPAKPANTSNSNIGSKPGRRKP
;
A
#
# COMPACT_ATOMS: atom_id res chain seq x y z
N MET A 1 -14.16 6.65 -8.99
CA MET A 1 -14.98 6.22 -7.84
C MET A 1 -14.72 7.17 -6.67
N ARG A 2 -15.64 8.10 -6.35
CA ARG A 2 -15.44 9.11 -5.28
C ARG A 2 -15.82 8.65 -3.87
N ILE A 3 -16.32 7.43 -3.77
CA ILE A 3 -16.97 6.90 -2.56
C ILE A 3 -16.05 6.83 -1.35
N LEU A 4 -14.76 6.57 -1.55
CA LEU A 4 -13.79 6.50 -0.45
C LEU A 4 -13.62 7.87 0.21
N SER A 5 -13.56 8.95 -0.59
CA SER A 5 -13.52 10.33 -0.10
C SER A 5 -14.77 10.67 0.69
N ASP A 6 -15.94 10.34 0.14
CA ASP A 6 -17.21 10.59 0.79
C ASP A 6 -17.26 9.91 2.17
N ILE A 7 -16.84 8.64 2.25
CA ILE A 7 -16.80 7.89 3.51
C ILE A 7 -15.80 8.47 4.50
N LYS A 8 -14.61 8.89 4.06
CA LYS A 8 -13.61 9.57 4.90
C LYS A 8 -14.15 10.87 5.50
N ASN A 9 -14.98 11.60 4.76
CA ASN A 9 -15.64 12.82 5.21
C ASN A 9 -16.82 12.56 6.16
N LEU A 10 -17.53 11.43 6.00
CA LEU A 10 -18.62 11.01 6.88
C LEU A 10 -18.13 10.41 8.21
N ILE A 11 -17.08 9.59 8.16
CA ILE A 11 -16.58 8.80 9.30
C ILE A 11 -15.06 8.87 9.31
N THR A 12 -14.47 9.37 10.41
CA THR A 12 -13.02 9.33 10.61
C THR A 12 -12.51 7.89 10.52
N GLN A 13 -11.69 7.62 9.50
CA GLN A 13 -11.14 6.29 9.25
C GLN A 13 -9.85 6.03 10.04
N GLU A 14 -9.61 4.77 10.38
CA GLU A 14 -8.42 4.27 11.08
C GLU A 14 -7.87 3.04 10.32
N PRO A 15 -6.54 2.84 10.30
CA PRO A 15 -5.95 1.65 9.74
C PRO A 15 -6.40 0.39 10.48
N ILE A 16 -6.50 -0.74 9.78
CA ILE A 16 -6.74 -2.03 10.42
C ILE A 16 -5.53 -2.37 11.31
N PRO A 17 -5.75 -2.74 12.59
CA PRO A 17 -4.67 -3.19 13.46
C PRO A 17 -3.93 -4.40 12.87
N ILE A 18 -2.60 -4.42 12.98
CA ILE A 18 -1.72 -5.40 12.31
C ILE A 18 -2.11 -6.84 12.69
N GLU A 19 -2.47 -7.05 13.95
CA GLU A 19 -2.93 -8.35 14.47
C GLU A 19 -4.20 -8.85 13.77
N LYS A 20 -5.08 -7.94 13.32
CA LYS A 20 -6.32 -8.26 12.60
C LYS A 20 -6.07 -8.48 11.11
N VAL A 21 -5.06 -7.84 10.51
CA VAL A 21 -4.71 -8.04 9.09
C VAL A 21 -4.40 -9.51 8.79
N ASN A 22 -3.66 -10.18 9.69
CA ASN A 22 -3.32 -11.60 9.51
C ASN A 22 -4.55 -12.52 9.57
N LEU A 23 -5.57 -12.16 10.37
CA LEU A 23 -6.81 -12.94 10.50
C LEU A 23 -7.68 -12.86 9.24
N LEU A 24 -7.51 -11.80 8.43
CA LEU A 24 -8.23 -11.63 7.17
C LEU A 24 -7.69 -12.54 6.04
N GLY A 25 -6.60 -13.29 6.29
CA GLY A 25 -6.02 -14.22 5.32
C GLY A 25 -5.17 -13.54 4.23
N PHE A 26 -4.95 -12.23 4.30
CA PHE A 26 -4.13 -11.46 3.37
C PHE A 26 -2.66 -11.42 3.84
N SER A 27 -1.93 -12.54 3.68
CA SER A 27 -0.50 -12.57 3.99
C SER A 27 0.35 -12.08 2.82
N LYS A 28 1.08 -10.96 3.00
CA LYS A 28 2.07 -10.46 2.02
C LYS A 28 3.26 -11.41 1.80
N ASN A 29 3.37 -12.51 2.55
CA ASN A 29 4.52 -13.42 2.55
C ASN A 29 4.31 -14.73 1.76
N SER A 30 3.13 -14.98 1.17
CA SER A 30 2.93 -16.19 0.38
C SER A 30 3.37 -15.96 -1.07
N GLY A 31 4.61 -16.33 -1.39
CA GLY A 31 5.12 -16.46 -2.76
C GLY A 31 4.43 -17.58 -3.56
N LEU A 32 3.10 -17.58 -3.63
CA LEU A 32 2.29 -18.57 -4.33
C LEU A 32 1.57 -17.90 -5.50
N GLN A 33 2.31 -17.65 -6.58
CA GLN A 33 1.75 -17.15 -7.84
C GLN A 33 0.82 -18.16 -8.55
N HIS A 34 0.73 -19.42 -8.09
CA HIS A 34 -0.01 -20.49 -8.78
C HIS A 34 -1.33 -20.94 -8.12
N ALA A 35 -1.70 -20.45 -6.92
CA ALA A 35 -2.98 -20.77 -6.28
C ALA A 35 -4.02 -19.62 -6.39
N LEU A 36 -3.75 -18.67 -7.30
CA LEU A 36 -4.30 -17.32 -7.25
C LEU A 36 -5.66 -17.18 -7.95
N GLU A 37 -5.99 -17.98 -8.97
CA GLU A 37 -7.23 -17.82 -9.75
C GLU A 37 -8.52 -18.07 -8.95
N PRO A 38 -8.69 -19.21 -8.24
CA PRO A 38 -9.86 -19.39 -7.38
C PRO A 38 -9.87 -18.38 -6.23
N ALA A 39 -8.70 -18.00 -5.72
CA ALA A 39 -8.59 -16.99 -4.67
C ALA A 39 -8.94 -15.57 -5.17
N LEU A 40 -8.81 -15.29 -6.47
CA LEU A 40 -9.07 -14.02 -7.14
C LEU A 40 -10.53 -13.82 -7.46
N ASP A 41 -11.23 -14.84 -7.98
CA ASP A 41 -12.68 -14.77 -8.20
C ASP A 41 -13.36 -14.41 -6.87
N ASN A 42 -12.93 -15.10 -5.81
CA ASN A 42 -13.30 -14.80 -4.44
C ASN A 42 -12.90 -13.39 -3.97
N ALA A 43 -11.73 -12.85 -4.34
CA ALA A 43 -11.32 -11.50 -3.96
C ALA A 43 -12.09 -10.40 -4.71
N SER A 44 -12.45 -10.66 -5.97
CA SER A 44 -13.30 -9.76 -6.76
C SER A 44 -14.71 -9.69 -6.20
N GLU A 45 -15.28 -10.83 -5.79
CA GLU A 45 -16.58 -10.87 -5.10
C GLU A 45 -16.56 -10.09 -3.76
N ILE A 46 -15.49 -10.25 -2.97
CA ILE A 46 -15.30 -9.49 -1.73
C ILE A 46 -15.21 -7.99 -2.04
N LEU A 47 -14.45 -7.61 -3.09
CA LEU A 47 -14.32 -6.21 -3.49
C LEU A 47 -15.69 -5.63 -3.87
N SER A 48 -16.48 -6.33 -4.70
CA SER A 48 -17.85 -5.91 -5.04
C SER A 48 -18.77 -5.84 -3.82
N SER A 49 -18.64 -6.78 -2.88
CA SER A 49 -19.40 -6.75 -1.62
C SER A 49 -19.03 -5.53 -0.76
N LEU A 50 -17.75 -5.15 -0.72
CA LEU A 50 -17.28 -3.94 -0.05
C LEU A 50 -17.74 -2.67 -0.76
N GLU A 51 -17.79 -2.64 -2.09
CA GLU A 51 -18.34 -1.50 -2.85
C GLU A 51 -19.82 -1.28 -2.54
N ILE A 52 -20.61 -2.35 -2.46
CA ILE A 52 -22.01 -2.30 -2.04
C ILE A 52 -22.10 -1.77 -0.60
N LEU A 53 -21.31 -2.31 0.33
CA LEU A 53 -21.29 -1.87 1.72
C LEU A 53 -20.93 -0.38 1.84
N LEU A 54 -19.89 0.09 1.13
CA LEU A 54 -19.51 1.50 1.06
C LEU A 54 -20.68 2.36 0.57
N CYS A 55 -21.43 1.90 -0.45
CA CYS A 55 -22.62 2.61 -0.94
C CYS A 55 -23.71 2.75 0.12
N PHE A 56 -23.92 1.73 0.94
CA PHE A 56 -24.90 1.77 2.03
C PHE A 56 -24.43 2.69 3.17
N VAL A 57 -23.18 2.59 3.60
CA VAL A 57 -22.63 3.45 4.66
C VAL A 57 -22.72 4.91 4.25
N LYS A 58 -22.34 5.25 3.01
CA LYS A 58 -22.47 6.60 2.45
C LYS A 58 -23.92 7.12 2.53
N ARG A 59 -24.90 6.28 2.21
CA ARG A 59 -26.32 6.68 2.14
C ARG A 59 -27.02 6.75 3.49
N THR A 60 -26.59 5.95 4.45
CA THR A 60 -27.29 5.79 5.74
C THR A 60 -26.76 6.73 6.82
N ALA A 61 -25.74 7.53 6.52
CA ALA A 61 -25.17 8.57 7.39
C ALA A 61 -24.87 8.09 8.81
N VAL A 62 -24.46 6.83 8.96
CA VAL A 62 -24.13 6.25 10.26
C VAL A 62 -22.83 6.87 10.75
N GLY A 63 -22.94 7.96 11.50
CA GLY A 63 -21.81 8.61 12.19
C GLY A 63 -21.23 7.77 13.33
N ASP A 64 -21.83 6.62 13.65
CA ASP A 64 -21.28 5.69 14.63
C ASP A 64 -20.14 4.86 14.03
N ARG A 65 -18.95 5.46 14.08
CA ARG A 65 -17.69 4.86 13.62
C ARG A 65 -17.30 3.58 14.37
N GLU A 66 -17.83 3.38 15.58
CA GLU A 66 -17.49 2.27 16.46
C GLU A 66 -18.40 1.05 16.27
N LYS A 67 -19.46 1.20 15.49
CA LYS A 67 -20.34 0.10 15.10
C LYS A 67 -19.57 -0.98 14.36
N SER A 68 -19.76 -2.24 14.78
CA SER A 68 -19.20 -3.41 14.09
C SER A 68 -19.74 -3.50 12.66
N ILE A 69 -18.86 -3.78 11.70
CA ILE A 69 -19.24 -3.99 10.29
C ILE A 69 -20.22 -5.17 10.17
N LYS A 70 -19.97 -6.26 10.90
CA LYS A 70 -20.87 -7.43 10.94
C LYS A 70 -22.28 -7.07 11.41
N ASN A 71 -22.36 -6.32 12.50
CA ASN A 71 -23.65 -5.88 13.05
C ASN A 71 -24.35 -4.91 12.09
N TYR A 72 -23.60 -4.04 11.41
CA TYR A 72 -24.15 -3.14 10.41
C TYR A 72 -24.72 -3.91 9.21
N VAL A 73 -23.97 -4.85 8.62
CA VAL A 73 -24.41 -5.71 7.50
C VAL A 73 -25.69 -6.46 7.86
N SER A 74 -25.73 -7.05 9.06
CA SER A 74 -26.87 -7.86 9.53
C SER A 74 -28.16 -7.06 9.73
N GLN A 75 -28.08 -5.73 9.89
CA GLN A 75 -29.26 -4.86 10.07
C GLN A 75 -29.97 -4.52 8.76
N TRP A 76 -29.33 -4.72 7.61
CA TRP A 76 -29.91 -4.39 6.31
C TRP A 76 -30.27 -5.67 5.55
N MET A 77 -31.56 -5.93 5.34
CA MET A 77 -32.06 -7.09 4.54
C MET A 77 -31.45 -7.18 3.13
N LYS A 78 -30.99 -6.06 2.56
CA LYS A 78 -30.30 -6.05 1.25
C LYS A 78 -28.81 -6.40 1.33
N LEU A 79 -28.21 -6.36 2.52
CA LEU A 79 -26.82 -6.72 2.76
C LEU A 79 -26.67 -8.11 3.39
N SER A 80 -27.76 -8.72 3.89
CA SER A 80 -27.72 -10.07 4.45
C SER A 80 -27.31 -11.12 3.42
N SER A 81 -27.57 -10.89 2.13
CA SER A 81 -27.09 -11.75 1.05
C SER A 81 -25.56 -11.71 0.88
N LEU A 82 -24.88 -10.66 1.36
CA LEU A 82 -23.41 -10.64 1.38
C LEU A 82 -22.84 -11.70 2.32
N ASN A 83 -23.60 -12.14 3.34
CA ASN A 83 -23.20 -13.22 4.24
C ASN A 83 -23.29 -14.61 3.60
N GLU A 84 -23.92 -14.74 2.43
CA GLU A 84 -23.99 -16.02 1.70
C GLU A 84 -22.64 -16.39 1.08
N HIS A 85 -21.74 -15.40 0.88
CA HIS A 85 -20.38 -15.63 0.43
C HIS A 85 -19.48 -16.06 1.62
N GLU A 86 -19.06 -17.32 1.64
CA GLU A 86 -18.33 -17.93 2.77
C GLU A 86 -17.11 -17.12 3.23
N ARG A 87 -16.30 -16.61 2.28
CA ARG A 87 -15.13 -15.78 2.63
C ARG A 87 -15.50 -14.39 3.12
N PHE A 88 -16.51 -13.74 2.56
CA PHE A 88 -16.95 -12.43 3.05
C PHE A 88 -17.52 -12.58 4.47
N SER A 89 -18.29 -13.63 4.71
CA SER A 89 -18.78 -13.99 6.05
C SER A 89 -17.63 -14.19 7.05
N LYS A 90 -16.60 -14.98 6.70
CA LYS A 90 -15.37 -15.14 7.50
C LYS A 90 -14.66 -13.80 7.75
N MET A 91 -14.60 -12.93 6.75
CA MET A 91 -14.02 -11.59 6.88
C MET A 91 -14.79 -10.73 7.89
N LEU A 92 -16.12 -10.84 7.93
CA LEU A 92 -16.98 -10.16 8.89
C LEU A 92 -16.87 -10.73 10.31
N GLU A 93 -16.36 -11.95 10.50
CA GLU A 93 -16.09 -12.50 11.83
C GLU A 93 -14.89 -11.81 12.51
N VAL A 94 -13.99 -11.22 11.72
CA VAL A 94 -12.96 -10.34 12.27
C VAL A 94 -13.64 -9.10 12.85
N ASP A 95 -13.35 -8.80 14.12
CA ASP A 95 -13.93 -7.66 14.82
C ASP A 95 -13.45 -6.32 14.23
N LEU A 96 -14.02 -5.93 13.10
CA LEU A 96 -13.79 -4.66 12.45
C LEU A 96 -15.00 -3.75 12.64
N ARG A 97 -14.70 -2.48 12.89
CA ARG A 97 -15.67 -1.37 13.02
C ARG A 97 -15.72 -0.53 11.75
N LEU A 98 -16.78 0.25 11.56
CA LEU A 98 -16.97 1.11 10.37
C LEU A 98 -15.80 2.08 10.11
N LYS A 99 -15.07 2.50 11.15
CA LYS A 99 -13.82 3.28 10.99
C LYS A 99 -12.71 2.57 10.23
N HIS A 100 -12.73 1.25 10.10
CA HIS A 100 -11.71 0.50 9.35
C HIS A 100 -12.15 0.16 7.92
N LEU A 101 -13.35 0.58 7.51
CA LEU A 101 -13.98 0.14 6.26
C LEU A 101 -13.17 0.53 5.03
N VAL A 102 -12.64 1.76 4.99
CA VAL A 102 -11.80 2.21 3.88
C VAL A 102 -10.50 1.42 3.83
N SER A 103 -9.83 1.21 4.97
CA SER A 103 -8.61 0.40 5.00
C SER A 103 -8.85 -1.06 4.60
N LEU A 104 -10.02 -1.62 4.92
CA LEU A 104 -10.42 -2.96 4.48
C LEU A 104 -10.60 -3.02 2.96
N TYR A 105 -11.32 -2.05 2.40
CA TYR A 105 -11.49 -1.92 0.95
C TYR A 105 -10.14 -1.78 0.24
N GLU A 106 -9.28 -0.87 0.71
CA GLU A 106 -7.97 -0.64 0.12
C GLU A 106 -7.06 -1.87 0.18
N LEU A 107 -7.16 -2.68 1.24
CA LEU A 107 -6.42 -3.93 1.38
C LEU A 107 -6.87 -4.98 0.36
N VAL A 108 -8.19 -5.22 0.24
CA VAL A 108 -8.74 -6.18 -0.72
C VAL A 108 -8.47 -5.73 -2.15
N GLU A 109 -8.63 -4.44 -2.42
CA GLU A 109 -8.34 -3.84 -3.72
C GLU A 109 -6.89 -4.07 -4.15
N GLU A 110 -5.92 -3.89 -3.24
CA GLU A 110 -4.50 -4.16 -3.53
C GLU A 110 -4.29 -5.63 -3.97
N GLN A 111 -4.96 -6.59 -3.33
CA GLN A 111 -4.87 -8.01 -3.68
C GLN A 111 -5.49 -8.33 -5.05
N VAL A 112 -6.65 -7.75 -5.36
CA VAL A 112 -7.28 -7.91 -6.67
C VAL A 112 -6.39 -7.31 -7.77
N ALA A 113 -5.77 -6.16 -7.49
CA ALA A 113 -4.89 -5.48 -8.43
C ALA A 113 -3.64 -6.31 -8.76
N ASP A 114 -3.03 -6.99 -7.78
CA ASP A 114 -1.84 -7.84 -8.00
C ASP A 114 -2.02 -8.91 -9.08
N VAL A 115 -3.27 -9.28 -9.37
CA VAL A 115 -3.61 -10.23 -10.43
C VAL A 115 -4.14 -9.54 -11.68
N LYS A 116 -5.13 -8.65 -11.53
CA LYS A 116 -5.85 -8.09 -12.68
C LYS A 116 -4.99 -7.17 -13.54
N ILE A 117 -4.04 -6.43 -12.97
CA ILE A 117 -3.26 -5.45 -13.75
C ILE A 117 -2.40 -6.08 -14.85
N LYS A 118 -2.05 -7.37 -14.73
CA LYS A 118 -1.25 -8.09 -15.74
C LYS A 118 -2.00 -8.30 -17.06
N TYR A 119 -3.33 -8.32 -16.98
CA TYR A 119 -4.23 -8.62 -18.09
C TYR A 119 -4.85 -7.37 -18.71
N ILE A 120 -4.41 -6.16 -18.32
CA ILE A 120 -4.87 -4.94 -18.99
C ILE A 120 -4.41 -4.93 -20.45
N HIS A 121 -5.19 -4.26 -21.29
CA HIS A 121 -4.95 -4.19 -22.72
C HIS A 121 -3.55 -3.64 -23.08
N GLU A 122 -2.95 -4.18 -24.13
CA GLU A 122 -1.57 -3.87 -24.57
C GLU A 122 -1.33 -2.38 -24.86
N LYS A 123 -2.39 -1.70 -25.30
CA LYS A 123 -2.43 -0.24 -25.51
C LYS A 123 -2.02 0.60 -24.28
N TYR A 124 -2.04 0.01 -23.08
CA TYR A 124 -1.59 0.65 -21.83
C TYR A 124 -0.20 0.18 -21.35
N LYS A 125 0.55 -0.48 -22.24
CA LYS A 125 1.89 -1.04 -22.00
C LYS A 125 2.94 -0.49 -22.98
N GLU A 126 2.71 0.71 -23.53
CA GLU A 126 3.71 1.35 -24.36
C GLU A 126 5.01 1.59 -23.59
N GLU A 127 6.14 1.28 -24.23
CA GLU A 127 7.45 1.42 -23.62
C GLU A 127 7.74 2.85 -23.16
N LEU A 128 8.39 2.96 -21.99
CA LEU A 128 8.88 4.24 -21.51
C LEU A 128 10.09 4.71 -22.32
N SER A 129 10.02 5.94 -22.81
CA SER A 129 11.18 6.63 -23.36
C SER A 129 12.27 6.87 -22.30
N THR A 130 13.48 7.21 -22.76
CA THR A 130 14.58 7.57 -21.85
C THR A 130 14.22 8.75 -20.95
N ASP A 131 13.52 9.75 -21.51
CA ASP A 131 13.13 10.96 -20.77
C ASP A 131 12.04 10.65 -19.73
N MET A 132 11.10 9.75 -20.03
CA MET A 132 10.10 9.28 -19.06
C MET A 132 10.74 8.53 -17.90
N LYS A 133 11.69 7.63 -18.19
CA LYS A 133 12.46 6.92 -17.15
C LYS A 133 13.23 7.91 -16.27
N ALA A 134 13.88 8.91 -16.87
CA ALA A 134 14.59 9.94 -16.14
C ALA A 134 13.65 10.78 -15.26
N ALA A 135 12.46 11.14 -15.76
CA ALA A 135 11.46 11.86 -14.99
C ALA A 135 11.02 11.05 -13.75
N ILE A 136 10.68 9.77 -13.90
CA ILE A 136 10.36 8.89 -12.76
C ILE A 136 11.51 8.85 -11.74
N MET A 137 12.75 8.69 -12.20
CA MET A 137 13.93 8.65 -11.32
C MET A 137 14.17 9.96 -10.57
N ASN A 138 13.73 11.09 -11.13
CA ASN A 138 13.87 12.39 -10.51
C ASN A 138 12.76 12.66 -9.48
N SER A 139 11.55 12.18 -9.74
CA SER A 139 10.36 12.39 -8.91
C SER A 139 10.23 11.42 -7.72
N VAL A 140 10.76 10.22 -7.85
CA VAL A 140 10.50 9.11 -6.93
C VAL A 140 11.70 8.80 -6.03
N ASP A 141 11.45 8.66 -4.72
CA ASP A 141 12.44 8.23 -3.74
C ASP A 141 12.55 6.70 -3.67
N PHE A 142 13.60 6.19 -4.29
CA PHE A 142 13.97 4.77 -4.23
C PHE A 142 14.93 4.44 -3.08
N LYS A 143 15.52 5.44 -2.40
CA LYS A 143 16.55 5.22 -1.37
C LYS A 143 15.98 5.55 0.00
N LYS A 144 15.82 4.54 0.87
CA LYS A 144 15.38 4.71 2.26
C LYS A 144 16.35 5.51 3.18
N GLN A 145 17.33 6.26 2.66
CA GLN A 145 18.31 6.99 3.47
C GLN A 145 18.77 8.34 2.86
N THR A 146 18.59 9.38 3.69
CA THR A 146 19.48 10.53 3.94
C THR A 146 19.91 11.43 2.78
N THR A 147 19.01 11.74 1.87
CA THR A 147 19.14 13.00 1.12
C THR A 147 17.92 13.84 1.43
N MET A 148 18.09 15.12 1.79
CA MET A 148 17.01 16.11 1.98
C MET A 148 16.20 16.37 0.69
N LYS A 149 16.25 15.46 -0.28
CA LYS A 149 15.53 15.58 -1.54
C LYS A 149 14.07 15.25 -1.27
N ILE A 150 13.23 16.27 -1.37
CA ILE A 150 11.78 16.13 -1.38
C ILE A 150 11.43 15.29 -2.61
N ALA A 151 10.81 14.12 -2.38
CA ALA A 151 10.52 13.13 -3.42
C ALA A 151 9.35 12.23 -3.00
N ILE A 152 8.61 11.72 -3.99
CA ILE A 152 7.45 10.83 -3.77
C ILE A 152 7.96 9.44 -3.35
N PRO A 153 7.48 8.82 -2.26
CA PRO A 153 7.91 7.47 -1.88
C PRO A 153 7.64 6.44 -2.98
N ALA A 154 8.63 5.60 -3.31
CA ALA A 154 8.50 4.63 -4.41
C ALA A 154 7.35 3.65 -4.24
N GLU A 155 7.14 3.12 -3.03
CA GLU A 155 6.01 2.23 -2.77
C GLU A 155 4.65 2.93 -2.94
N ALA A 156 4.55 4.23 -2.63
CA ALA A 156 3.33 5.00 -2.81
C ALA A 156 3.05 5.32 -4.29
N PHE A 157 4.09 5.68 -5.04
CA PHE A 157 4.01 5.90 -6.49
C PHE A 157 3.54 4.63 -7.22
N ALA A 158 4.15 3.49 -6.91
CA ALA A 158 3.76 2.20 -7.48
C ALA A 158 2.31 1.81 -7.11
N LEU A 159 1.89 2.07 -5.87
CA LEU A 159 0.52 1.79 -5.43
C LEU A 159 -0.53 2.67 -6.14
N ALA A 160 -0.24 3.95 -6.34
CA ALA A 160 -1.14 4.85 -7.05
C ALA A 160 -1.36 4.40 -8.51
N LEU A 161 -0.28 4.04 -9.22
CA LEU A 161 -0.36 3.46 -10.57
C LEU A 161 -1.15 2.16 -10.58
N LYS A 162 -0.90 1.26 -9.62
CA LYS A 162 -1.61 -0.01 -9.47
C LYS A 162 -3.12 0.18 -9.31
N ARG A 163 -3.54 1.10 -8.45
CA ARG A 163 -4.95 1.46 -8.25
C ARG A 163 -5.56 2.10 -9.49
N PHE A 164 -4.83 2.97 -10.18
CA PHE A 164 -5.28 3.56 -11.44
C PHE A 164 -5.55 2.49 -12.51
N MET A 165 -4.61 1.56 -12.70
CA MET A 165 -4.79 0.43 -13.62
C MET A 165 -6.03 -0.39 -13.29
N LEU A 166 -6.19 -0.81 -12.03
CA LEU A 166 -7.34 -1.61 -11.60
C LEU A 166 -8.67 -0.87 -11.80
N ARG A 167 -8.75 0.41 -11.44
CA ARG A 167 -10.02 1.15 -11.42
C ARG A 167 -10.44 1.70 -12.79
N PHE A 168 -9.48 2.04 -13.65
CA PHE A 168 -9.76 2.77 -14.90
C PHE A 168 -9.38 2.00 -16.16
N LEU A 169 -8.35 1.15 -16.13
CA LEU A 169 -7.82 0.53 -17.34
C LEU A 169 -8.37 -0.87 -17.59
N THR A 170 -8.87 -1.57 -16.58
CA THR A 170 -9.51 -2.90 -16.76
C THR A 170 -10.80 -2.85 -17.56
N LEU A 171 -11.43 -1.67 -17.69
CA LEU A 171 -12.64 -1.46 -18.51
C LEU A 171 -12.33 -0.87 -19.88
N GLU A 172 -11.05 -0.65 -20.21
CA GLU A 172 -10.54 -0.22 -21.52
C GLU A 172 -11.11 1.10 -22.09
N ASN A 173 -11.73 1.93 -21.25
CA ASN A 173 -12.43 3.14 -21.68
C ASN A 173 -11.55 4.41 -21.70
N GLN A 174 -10.28 4.32 -21.28
CA GLN A 174 -9.40 5.50 -21.19
C GLN A 174 -8.65 5.76 -22.49
N LYS A 175 -8.47 7.04 -22.82
CA LYS A 175 -7.68 7.46 -23.98
C LYS A 175 -6.20 7.34 -23.66
N GLU A 176 -5.49 6.60 -24.49
CA GLU A 176 -4.07 6.25 -24.31
C GLU A 176 -3.14 7.46 -24.28
N LYS A 177 -3.41 8.47 -25.11
CA LYS A 177 -2.55 9.65 -25.27
C LYS A 177 -2.80 10.75 -24.25
N GLU A 178 -3.72 10.55 -23.31
CA GLU A 178 -3.95 11.54 -22.26
C GLU A 178 -2.83 11.49 -21.22
N PRO A 179 -2.38 12.66 -20.70
CA PRO A 179 -1.41 12.68 -19.62
C PRO A 179 -1.93 12.05 -18.33
N LEU A 180 -1.09 11.22 -17.70
CA LEU A 180 -1.44 10.53 -16.44
C LEU A 180 -1.67 11.49 -15.27
N TYR A 181 -0.98 12.64 -15.27
CA TYR A 181 -1.09 13.59 -14.17
C TYR A 181 -2.51 14.15 -14.01
N HIS A 182 -3.33 14.20 -15.08
CA HIS A 182 -4.74 14.62 -14.97
C HIS A 182 -5.57 13.71 -14.06
N TYR A 183 -5.17 12.45 -13.92
CA TYR A 183 -5.86 11.47 -13.08
C TYR A 183 -5.22 11.33 -11.71
N LEU A 184 -3.89 11.42 -11.65
CA LEU A 184 -3.11 11.11 -10.46
C LEU A 184 -2.79 12.33 -9.61
N ARG A 185 -2.86 13.56 -10.14
CA ARG A 185 -2.78 14.79 -9.32
C ARG A 185 -4.11 15.13 -8.63
N ASP A 186 -5.25 14.75 -9.22
CA ASP A 186 -6.56 15.20 -8.74
C ASP A 186 -6.85 14.75 -7.29
N ASP A 187 -6.99 15.77 -6.44
CA ASP A 187 -7.02 15.75 -4.99
C ASP A 187 -8.15 14.86 -4.47
N ASN A 188 -7.85 14.06 -3.44
CA ASN A 188 -8.74 13.39 -2.47
C ASN A 188 -10.03 12.68 -2.92
N THR A 189 -10.50 12.81 -4.15
CA THR A 189 -11.76 12.28 -4.63
C THR A 189 -11.54 10.86 -5.09
N LEU A 190 -10.48 10.60 -5.85
CA LEU A 190 -10.19 9.28 -6.39
C LEU A 190 -9.38 8.39 -5.46
N ASN A 191 -8.72 8.92 -4.42
CA ASN A 191 -8.02 8.11 -3.39
C ASN A 191 -7.03 7.09 -3.99
N PHE A 192 -6.17 7.52 -4.92
CA PHE A 192 -5.09 6.68 -5.43
C PHE A 192 -3.91 6.63 -4.46
N TRP A 193 -3.57 7.76 -3.87
CA TRP A 193 -2.41 7.91 -2.99
C TRP A 193 -2.73 7.50 -1.55
N PRO A 194 -1.74 6.95 -0.82
CA PRO A 194 -1.82 6.85 0.64
C PRO A 194 -1.97 8.22 1.27
N SER A 195 -2.72 8.33 2.36
CA SER A 195 -2.88 9.59 3.11
C SER A 195 -1.60 10.13 3.75
N THR A 196 -0.51 9.35 3.71
CA THR A 196 0.81 9.76 4.20
C THR A 196 1.61 10.57 3.18
N VAL A 197 1.15 10.64 1.93
CA VAL A 197 1.81 11.42 0.87
C VAL A 197 1.09 12.77 0.76
N PRO A 198 1.77 13.90 1.01
CA PRO A 198 1.18 15.22 0.84
C PRO A 198 0.77 15.47 -0.61
N GLU A 199 -0.31 16.21 -0.80
CA GLU A 199 -0.86 16.53 -2.12
C GLU A 199 0.07 17.47 -2.90
N GLU A 200 0.61 18.48 -2.22
CA GLU A 200 1.53 19.46 -2.80
C GLU A 200 2.78 18.77 -3.35
N LEU A 201 3.21 17.69 -2.69
CA LEU A 201 4.32 16.86 -3.15
C LEU A 201 4.01 16.15 -4.48
N ILE A 202 2.77 15.68 -4.64
CA ILE A 202 2.32 14.99 -5.86
C ILE A 202 2.19 16.01 -6.99
N ASP A 203 1.59 17.16 -6.73
CA ASP A 203 1.42 18.23 -7.72
C ASP A 203 2.76 18.75 -8.25
N GLU A 204 3.72 18.98 -7.35
CA GLU A 204 5.03 19.50 -7.73
C GLU A 204 5.87 18.47 -8.46
N LEU A 205 5.83 17.19 -8.03
CA LEU A 205 6.82 16.21 -8.47
C LEU A 205 6.30 15.16 -9.45
N PHE A 206 4.99 14.97 -9.62
CA PHE A 206 4.50 13.91 -10.50
C PHE A 206 4.97 14.14 -11.95
N PRO A 207 5.56 13.13 -12.63
CA PRO A 207 6.07 13.27 -14.00
C PRO A 207 4.99 13.69 -15.01
N GLU A 208 5.19 14.84 -15.67
CA GLU A 208 4.20 15.40 -16.61
C GLU A 208 4.19 14.71 -17.98
N ASN A 209 5.31 14.10 -18.36
CA ASN A 209 5.47 13.45 -19.66
C ASN A 209 4.95 12.02 -19.71
N LEU A 210 4.38 11.48 -18.62
CA LEU A 210 3.79 10.15 -18.62
C LEU A 210 2.37 10.18 -19.19
N LEU A 211 2.10 9.28 -20.13
CA LEU A 211 0.77 9.09 -20.73
C LEU A 211 0.08 7.87 -20.14
N VAL A 212 -1.24 7.81 -20.27
CA VAL A 212 -2.05 6.64 -19.89
C VAL A 212 -1.53 5.36 -20.57
N ALA A 213 -1.05 5.48 -21.81
CA ALA A 213 -0.42 4.40 -22.57
C ALA A 213 0.81 3.78 -21.87
N ASN A 214 1.52 4.52 -21.02
CA ASN A 214 2.75 4.06 -20.37
C ASN A 214 2.55 3.53 -18.95
N THR A 215 1.31 3.47 -18.46
CA THR A 215 1.00 3.20 -17.05
C THR A 215 1.62 1.90 -16.55
N TYR A 216 1.47 0.82 -17.32
CA TYR A 216 1.97 -0.50 -16.91
C TYR A 216 3.50 -0.53 -16.84
N GLU A 217 4.16 0.06 -17.84
CA GLU A 217 5.61 0.10 -17.89
C GLU A 217 6.20 1.04 -16.82
N ALA A 218 5.52 2.16 -16.51
CA ALA A 218 5.86 3.02 -15.37
C ALA A 218 5.81 2.26 -14.03
N TYR A 219 4.76 1.45 -13.83
CA TYR A 219 4.62 0.61 -12.65
C TYR A 219 5.73 -0.45 -12.58
N THR A 220 5.93 -1.20 -13.67
CA THR A 220 6.91 -2.29 -13.75
C THR A 220 8.34 -1.77 -13.56
N PHE A 221 8.69 -0.66 -14.20
CA PHE A 221 9.97 0.02 -14.03
C PHE A 221 10.22 0.41 -12.56
N THR A 222 9.23 1.02 -11.91
CA THR A 222 9.30 1.42 -10.50
C THR A 222 9.50 0.20 -9.58
N MET A 223 8.68 -0.85 -9.76
CA MET A 223 8.74 -2.08 -8.96
C MET A 223 10.09 -2.78 -9.10
N ASN A 224 10.62 -2.89 -10.31
CA ASN A 224 11.93 -3.50 -10.57
C ASN A 224 13.06 -2.79 -9.79
N ILE A 225 12.98 -1.46 -9.65
CA ILE A 225 13.98 -0.69 -8.90
C ILE A 225 13.80 -0.87 -7.39
N ILE A 226 12.55 -0.90 -6.90
CA ILE A 226 12.24 -1.19 -5.50
C ILE A 226 12.83 -2.55 -5.10
N GLU A 227 12.58 -3.59 -5.91
CA GLU A 227 13.08 -4.95 -5.67
C GLU A 227 14.61 -5.01 -5.66
N LYS A 228 15.26 -4.47 -6.70
CA LYS A 228 16.73 -4.38 -6.78
C LYS A 228 17.33 -3.64 -5.58
N THR A 229 16.65 -2.59 -5.10
CA THR A 229 17.11 -1.83 -3.94
C THR A 229 16.95 -2.61 -2.65
N ARG A 230 15.82 -3.30 -2.46
CA ARG A 230 15.57 -4.18 -1.30
C ARG A 230 16.59 -5.32 -1.25
N GLU A 231 16.91 -5.95 -2.37
CA GLU A 231 17.92 -7.01 -2.45
C GLU A 231 19.32 -6.51 -2.06
N LYS A 232 19.72 -5.34 -2.57
CA LYS A 232 21.00 -4.71 -2.22
C LYS A 232 21.09 -4.41 -0.73
N GLN A 233 20.03 -3.83 -0.15
CA GLN A 233 19.96 -3.54 1.28
C GLN A 233 20.00 -4.82 2.13
N ALA A 234 19.28 -5.88 1.72
CA ALA A 234 19.30 -7.16 2.42
C ALA A 234 20.69 -7.82 2.39
N LYS A 235 21.40 -7.76 1.24
CA LYS A 235 22.78 -8.25 1.12
C LYS A 235 23.74 -7.46 2.02
N GLN A 236 23.65 -6.13 2.02
CA GLN A 236 24.46 -5.26 2.89
C GLN A 236 24.19 -5.52 4.39
N ALA A 237 22.93 -5.67 4.79
CA ALA A 237 22.57 -5.97 6.18
C ALA A 237 23.11 -7.34 6.64
N LYS A 238 23.12 -8.36 5.76
CA LYS A 238 23.72 -9.67 6.05
C LYS A 238 25.24 -9.58 6.23
N GLN A 239 25.93 -8.84 5.37
CA GLN A 239 27.38 -8.62 5.48
C GLN A 239 27.75 -7.86 6.76
N ALA A 240 27.01 -6.81 7.12
CA ALA A 240 27.24 -6.04 8.35
C ALA A 240 27.00 -6.88 9.63
N ARG A 241 26.06 -7.84 9.61
CA ARG A 241 25.83 -8.78 10.73
C ARG A 241 26.95 -9.81 10.88
N GLN A 242 27.59 -10.21 9.77
CA GLN A 242 28.73 -11.14 9.78
C GLN A 242 30.05 -10.46 10.16
N ALA A 243 30.16 -9.13 10.02
CA ALA A 243 31.37 -8.36 10.30
C ALA A 243 31.50 -7.84 11.76
N LYS A 244 30.62 -8.21 12.70
CA LYS A 244 30.78 -7.80 14.12
C LYS A 244 31.96 -8.57 14.76
N PRO A 245 32.97 -7.90 15.37
CA PRO A 245 34.11 -8.58 15.99
C PRO A 245 33.73 -9.30 17.30
N ALA A 246 34.46 -10.37 17.61
CA ALA A 246 34.45 -11.06 18.89
C ALA A 246 34.80 -10.09 20.05
N LYS A 247 34.16 -10.31 21.21
CA LYS A 247 34.39 -9.56 22.47
C LYS A 247 35.89 -9.35 22.76
N PRO A 248 36.31 -8.18 23.27
CA PRO A 248 37.68 -8.03 23.72
C PRO A 248 37.92 -8.95 24.93
N ALA A 249 39.00 -9.72 24.85
CA ALA A 249 39.49 -10.53 25.97
C ALA A 249 39.91 -9.62 27.12
N ASN A 250 39.34 -9.85 28.30
CA ASN A 250 39.79 -9.25 29.55
C ASN A 250 41.25 -9.66 29.80
N THR A 251 42.19 -8.74 29.61
CA THR A 251 43.52 -8.83 30.22
C THR A 251 43.44 -8.21 31.61
N SER A 252 43.01 -9.02 32.57
CA SER A 252 43.43 -8.86 33.96
C SER A 252 44.91 -9.24 34.03
N ASN A 253 45.78 -8.27 34.35
CA ASN A 253 47.03 -8.62 35.00
C ASN A 253 47.39 -7.61 36.08
N SER A 254 47.42 -8.13 37.29
CA SER A 254 47.78 -7.55 38.56
C SER A 254 49.28 -7.37 38.72
N ASN A 255 49.64 -6.34 39.49
CA ASN A 255 50.88 -6.04 40.24
C ASN A 255 51.34 -4.63 39.86
N ILE A 256 51.55 -3.69 40.79
CA ILE A 256 52.45 -3.77 41.94
C ILE A 256 51.87 -2.92 43.08
N GLY A 257 51.95 -3.42 44.32
CA GLY A 257 51.50 -2.72 45.51
C GLY A 257 52.43 -1.57 45.94
N SER A 258 51.85 -0.63 46.69
CA SER A 258 52.35 -0.12 47.97
C SER A 258 51.39 0.94 48.54
N LYS A 259 50.81 0.62 49.71
CA LYS A 259 50.09 1.51 50.64
C LYS A 259 51.07 2.52 51.30
N PRO A 260 50.63 3.43 52.20
CA PRO A 260 49.38 4.21 52.26
C PRO A 260 49.60 5.71 52.66
N GLY A 261 48.55 6.52 52.55
CA GLY A 261 48.20 7.51 53.59
C GLY A 261 48.39 8.99 53.27
N ARG A 262 47.26 9.73 53.23
CA ARG A 262 47.06 10.90 54.10
C ARG A 262 45.59 11.33 54.12
N ARG A 263 45.03 11.38 55.34
CA ARG A 263 43.77 12.04 55.68
C ARG A 263 43.85 13.53 55.35
N LYS A 264 42.72 14.13 54.98
CA LYS A 264 42.38 15.50 55.39
C LYS A 264 40.95 15.50 55.96
N PRO A 265 40.69 16.34 56.97
CA PRO A 265 39.34 16.58 57.48
C PRO A 265 38.45 17.24 56.41
#